data_AF-A0A968RSD9-F1
#
_entry.id   AF-A0A968RSD9-F1
#
_cell.length_a   1.000
_cell.length_b   1.000
_cell.length_c   1.000
_cell.angle_alpha   90.00
_cell.angle_beta   90.00
_cell.angle_gamma   90.00
#
_symmetry.space_group_name_H-M   'P 1'
#
loop_
_entity.id
_entity.type
_entity.pdbx_description
1 polymer ?
#
loop_
_entity_poly.entity_id
_entity_poly.type
_entity_poly.pdbx_seq_one_letter_code
_entity_poly.pdbx_strand_id
1 'polypeptide(L)'
;MAKYKVELSGLQKQYNAIIEKYVKKFCNKQGFDFDHLGLNDSVGIMFFDDYYAFSLDDIRLDIDSKQPKGLIIQYYNDSVEYYPKIINYKSYCMGLRFKNLSDLRPLQKC
;
A
#
# COMPACT_ATOMS: atom_id res chain seq x y z
N MET A 1 -35.30 2.05 -1.84
CA MET A 1 -34.37 0.89 -1.86
C MET A 1 -33.71 0.66 -3.23
N ALA A 2 -34.44 0.56 -4.34
CA ALA A 2 -33.84 0.30 -5.66
C ALA A 2 -32.87 1.40 -6.13
N LYS A 3 -33.27 2.68 -6.05
CA LYS A 3 -32.43 3.85 -6.39
C LYS A 3 -31.09 3.86 -5.64
N TYR A 4 -31.12 3.58 -4.33
CA TYR A 4 -29.93 3.52 -3.48
C TYR A 4 -28.95 2.41 -3.90
N LYS A 5 -29.46 1.22 -4.26
CA LYS A 5 -28.62 0.12 -4.78
C LYS A 5 -27.94 0.49 -6.10
N VAL A 6 -28.66 1.17 -7.00
CA VAL A 6 -28.10 1.64 -8.28
C VAL A 6 -26.99 2.67 -8.04
N GLU A 7 -27.23 3.64 -7.16
CA GLU A 7 -26.25 4.67 -6.80
C GLU A 7 -24.96 4.08 -6.20
N LEU A 8 -25.09 3.16 -5.24
CA LEU A 8 -23.94 2.44 -4.67
C LEU A 8 -23.14 1.68 -5.73
N SER A 9 -23.82 1.00 -6.67
CA SER A 9 -23.14 0.30 -7.75
C SER A 9 -22.36 1.25 -8.67
N GLY A 10 -22.87 2.48 -8.85
CA GLY A 10 -22.19 3.52 -9.63
C GLY A 10 -20.93 4.02 -8.93
N LEU A 11 -21.02 4.32 -7.64
CA LEU A 11 -19.88 4.75 -6.82
C LEU A 11 -18.78 3.67 -6.78
N GLN A 12 -19.15 2.40 -6.60
CA GLN A 12 -18.20 1.29 -6.58
C GLN A 12 -17.45 1.15 -7.91
N LYS A 13 -18.15 1.27 -9.05
CA LYS A 13 -17.52 1.24 -10.37
C LYS A 13 -16.52 2.38 -10.57
N GLN A 14 -16.90 3.60 -10.18
CA GLN A 14 -16.04 4.77 -10.29
C GLN A 14 -14.79 4.62 -9.41
N TYR A 15 -14.98 4.14 -8.17
CA TYR A 15 -13.89 3.90 -7.23
C TYR A 15 -12.90 2.86 -7.78
N ASN A 16 -13.38 1.71 -8.25
CA ASN A 16 -12.54 0.66 -8.83
C ASN A 16 -11.76 1.17 -10.05
N ALA A 17 -12.40 1.93 -10.94
CA ALA A 17 -11.73 2.51 -12.11
C ALA A 17 -10.63 3.52 -11.74
N ILE A 18 -10.77 4.23 -10.61
CA ILE A 18 -9.72 5.12 -10.09
C ILE A 18 -8.57 4.31 -9.49
N ILE A 19 -8.87 3.29 -8.69
CA ILE A 19 -7.88 2.41 -8.08
C ILE A 19 -7.03 1.75 -9.15
N GLU A 20 -7.65 1.18 -10.19
CA GLU A 20 -6.95 0.52 -11.28
C GLU A 20 -5.92 1.46 -11.94
N LYS A 21 -6.27 2.75 -12.10
CA LYS A 21 -5.33 3.76 -12.62
C LYS A 21 -4.15 4.02 -11.67
N TYR A 22 -4.39 4.05 -10.37
CA TYR A 22 -3.30 4.19 -9.37
C TYR A 22 -2.39 2.98 -9.38
N VAL A 23 -2.96 1.78 -9.30
CA VAL A 23 -2.20 0.52 -9.27
C VAL A 23 -1.40 0.37 -10.57
N LYS A 24 -2.01 0.61 -11.74
CA LYS A 24 -1.28 0.58 -13.02
C LYS A 24 -0.10 1.55 -13.07
N LYS A 25 -0.28 2.79 -12.58
CA LYS A 25 0.82 3.76 -12.50
C LYS A 25 1.92 3.30 -11.54
N PHE A 26 1.54 2.72 -10.42
CA PHE A 26 2.45 2.18 -9.43
C PHE A 26 3.26 1.00 -9.98
N CYS A 27 2.61 0.03 -10.62
CA CYS A 27 3.27 -1.11 -11.26
C CYS A 27 4.27 -0.64 -12.31
N ASN A 28 3.87 0.26 -13.22
CA ASN A 28 4.79 0.84 -14.20
C ASN A 28 6.00 1.54 -13.56
N LYS A 29 5.77 2.29 -12.47
CA LYS A 29 6.84 2.98 -11.74
C LYS A 29 7.81 1.97 -11.11
N GLN A 30 7.30 1.00 -10.38
CA GLN A 30 8.11 0.05 -9.60
C GLN A 30 8.69 -1.08 -10.46
N GLY A 31 8.12 -1.35 -11.64
CA GLY A 31 8.50 -2.44 -12.52
C GLY A 31 7.80 -3.76 -12.19
N PHE A 32 6.60 -3.70 -11.61
CA PHE A 32 5.75 -4.87 -11.41
C PHE A 32 4.89 -5.13 -12.64
N ASP A 33 4.58 -6.40 -12.88
CA ASP A 33 3.58 -6.77 -13.88
C ASP A 33 2.17 -6.40 -13.38
N PHE A 34 1.29 -5.99 -14.29
CA PHE A 34 -0.09 -5.63 -13.98
C PHE A 34 -1.03 -5.89 -15.15
N ASP A 35 -1.92 -6.86 -14.97
CA ASP A 35 -2.96 -7.18 -15.96
C ASP A 35 -4.23 -6.38 -15.71
N HIS A 36 -4.90 -6.61 -14.57
CA HIS A 36 -6.13 -5.94 -14.15
C HIS A 36 -6.44 -6.26 -12.68
N LEU A 37 -7.30 -5.46 -12.05
CA LEU A 37 -7.87 -5.80 -10.74
C LEU A 37 -9.10 -6.71 -10.93
N GLY A 38 -9.18 -7.80 -10.17
CA GLY A 38 -10.35 -8.67 -10.14
C GLY A 38 -11.57 -7.95 -9.56
N LEU A 39 -12.76 -8.26 -10.08
CA LEU A 39 -14.03 -7.61 -9.70
C LEU A 39 -14.42 -7.79 -8.22
N ASN A 40 -13.75 -8.70 -7.49
CA ASN A 40 -13.99 -9.02 -6.08
C ASN A 40 -12.75 -8.83 -5.19
N ASP A 41 -11.67 -8.25 -5.71
CA ASP A 41 -10.44 -8.12 -4.94
C ASP A 41 -10.65 -7.10 -3.82
N SER A 42 -10.46 -7.56 -2.58
CA SER A 42 -10.70 -6.78 -1.37
C SER A 42 -9.96 -5.46 -1.45
N VAL A 43 -10.72 -4.37 -1.49
CA VAL A 43 -10.17 -3.04 -1.72
C VAL A 43 -9.42 -2.59 -0.47
N GLY A 44 -8.11 -2.80 -0.44
CA GLY A 44 -7.28 -2.36 0.70
C GLY A 44 -5.82 -2.74 0.59
N ILE A 45 -5.51 -3.99 0.22
CA ILE A 45 -4.15 -4.51 0.08
C ILE A 45 -3.99 -5.11 -1.31
N MET A 46 -2.90 -4.74 -1.99
CA MET A 46 -2.52 -5.24 -3.30
C MET A 46 -1.27 -6.10 -3.16
N PHE A 47 -1.27 -7.25 -3.83
CA PHE A 47 -0.16 -8.20 -3.85
C PHE A 47 0.59 -8.08 -5.19
N PHE A 48 1.92 -8.10 -5.13
CA PHE A 48 2.81 -8.00 -6.29
C PHE A 48 3.93 -9.03 -6.18
N ASP A 49 4.27 -9.65 -7.31
CA ASP A 49 5.32 -10.67 -7.47
C ASP A 49 5.29 -11.77 -6.38
N ASP A 50 4.11 -12.17 -5.91
CA ASP A 50 3.91 -13.15 -4.81
C ASP A 50 4.53 -12.80 -3.43
N TYR A 51 5.31 -11.73 -3.32
CA TYR A 51 6.09 -11.40 -2.12
C TYR A 51 5.71 -10.08 -1.46
N TYR A 52 5.29 -9.08 -2.26
CA TYR A 52 5.05 -7.74 -1.76
C TYR A 52 3.57 -7.50 -1.55
N ALA A 53 3.20 -7.04 -0.35
CA ALA A 53 1.85 -6.61 -0.03
C ALA A 53 1.87 -5.13 0.36
N PHE A 54 1.18 -4.29 -0.42
CA PHE A 54 1.09 -2.86 -0.17
C PHE A 54 -0.35 -2.42 0.02
N SER A 55 -0.59 -1.52 0.97
CA SER A 55 -1.90 -0.91 1.09
C SER A 55 -2.17 0.05 -0.07
N LEU A 56 -3.45 0.24 -0.42
CA LEU A 56 -3.84 1.24 -1.41
C LEU A 56 -3.42 2.66 -1.00
N ASP A 57 -3.43 2.94 0.30
CA ASP A 57 -3.01 4.24 0.83
C ASP A 57 -1.50 4.46 0.64
N ASP A 58 -0.67 3.43 0.83
CA ASP A 58 0.76 3.50 0.58
C ASP A 58 1.06 3.66 -0.92
N ILE A 59 0.32 2.94 -1.78
CA ILE A 59 0.40 3.10 -3.25
C ILE A 59 0.04 4.52 -3.65
N ARG A 60 -1.06 5.07 -3.14
CA ARG A 60 -1.47 6.45 -3.42
C ARG A 60 -0.41 7.43 -2.93
N LEU A 61 0.09 7.26 -1.72
CA LEU A 61 1.13 8.12 -1.16
C LEU A 61 2.41 8.07 -2.01
N ASP A 62 2.88 6.89 -2.41
CA ASP A 62 4.07 6.67 -3.25
C ASP A 62 3.96 7.42 -4.59
N ILE A 63 2.76 7.43 -5.18
CA ILE A 63 2.46 8.08 -6.46
C ILE A 63 2.26 9.59 -6.29
N ASP A 64 1.38 10.02 -5.40
CA ASP A 64 0.99 11.42 -5.22
C ASP A 64 2.15 12.27 -4.72
N SER A 65 2.97 11.72 -3.82
CA SER A 65 4.16 12.41 -3.30
C SER A 65 5.42 12.18 -4.11
N LYS A 66 5.32 11.50 -5.28
CA LYS A 66 6.43 11.24 -6.21
C LYS A 66 7.65 10.63 -5.53
N GLN A 67 7.44 9.66 -4.65
CA GLN A 67 8.55 8.98 -3.98
C GLN A 67 9.50 8.34 -5.01
N PRO A 68 10.80 8.18 -4.71
CA PRO A 68 11.72 7.49 -5.60
C PRO A 68 11.27 6.06 -5.92
N LYS A 69 11.56 5.60 -7.14
CA LYS A 69 11.41 4.17 -7.50
C LYS A 69 12.20 3.31 -6.51
N GLY A 70 11.59 2.22 -6.04
CA GLY A 70 12.19 1.28 -5.10
C GLY A 70 12.08 1.67 -3.62
N LEU A 71 11.69 2.91 -3.27
CA LEU A 71 11.64 3.32 -1.85
C LEU A 71 10.62 2.50 -1.05
N ILE A 72 9.45 2.21 -1.62
CA ILE A 72 8.41 1.39 -0.96
C ILE A 72 8.85 -0.08 -0.79
N ILE A 73 9.62 -0.60 -1.74
CA ILE A 73 10.21 -1.94 -1.68
C ILE A 73 11.27 -1.98 -0.57
N GLN A 74 12.12 -0.96 -0.50
CA GLN A 74 13.08 -0.81 0.58
C GLN A 74 12.40 -0.74 1.95
N TYR A 75 11.33 0.06 2.06
CA TYR A 75 10.51 0.13 3.27
C TYR A 75 9.97 -1.25 3.68
N TYR A 76 9.44 -2.03 2.73
CA TYR A 76 8.95 -3.38 2.99
C TYR A 76 10.05 -4.30 3.49
N ASN A 77 11.19 -4.33 2.80
CA ASN A 77 12.34 -5.15 3.18
C ASN A 77 12.86 -4.79 4.57
N ASP A 78 13.01 -3.50 4.86
CA ASP A 78 13.39 -3.02 6.19
C ASP A 78 12.34 -3.44 7.24
N SER A 79 11.03 -3.39 6.92
CA SER A 79 9.99 -3.78 7.88
C SER A 79 10.06 -5.26 8.26
N VAL A 80 10.49 -6.12 7.34
CA VAL A 80 10.72 -7.55 7.57
C VAL A 80 12.01 -7.77 8.36
N GLU A 81 13.11 -7.10 7.98
CA GLU A 81 14.43 -7.22 8.63
C GLU A 81 14.38 -6.77 10.10
N TYR A 82 13.70 -5.66 10.39
CA TYR A 82 13.67 -5.04 11.72
C TYR A 82 12.44 -5.42 12.56
N TYR A 83 11.67 -6.43 12.15
CA TYR A 83 10.55 -6.94 12.95
C TYR A 83 11.01 -7.28 14.39
N PRO A 84 10.28 -6.91 15.46
CA PRO A 84 8.90 -6.40 15.50
C PRO A 84 8.77 -4.86 15.53
N LYS A 85 9.80 -4.10 15.11
CA LYS A 85 9.70 -2.63 15.03
C LYS A 85 8.68 -2.25 13.95
N ILE A 86 7.89 -1.22 14.21
CA ILE A 86 6.84 -0.76 13.29
C ILE A 86 7.07 0.72 12.94
N ILE A 87 7.17 1.00 11.65
CA ILE A 87 7.13 2.34 11.06
C ILE A 87 6.06 2.27 9.98
N ASN A 88 5.22 3.29 9.86
CA ASN A 88 4.33 3.40 8.70
C ASN A 88 5.08 4.02 7.51
N TYR A 89 4.64 3.72 6.29
CA TYR A 89 5.34 4.16 5.09
C TYR A 89 5.49 5.69 4.99
N LYS A 90 4.49 6.47 5.43
CA LYS A 90 4.57 7.93 5.47
C LYS A 90 5.74 8.45 6.30
N SER A 91 5.93 7.93 7.51
CA SER A 91 7.07 8.30 8.35
C SER A 91 8.40 7.86 7.71
N TYR A 92 8.42 6.73 7.01
CA TYR A 92 9.58 6.27 6.26
C TYR A 92 9.94 7.24 5.10
N CYS A 93 8.94 7.70 4.34
CA CYS A 93 9.10 8.75 3.31
C CYS A 93 9.63 10.07 3.90
N MET A 94 9.30 10.37 5.17
CA MET A 94 9.81 11.54 5.89
C MET A 94 11.22 11.36 6.48
N GLY A 95 11.87 10.21 6.25
CA GLY A 95 13.26 9.98 6.66
C GLY A 95 13.42 9.13 7.94
N LEU A 96 12.33 8.70 8.59
CA LEU A 96 12.44 7.76 9.71
C LEU A 96 12.94 6.41 9.21
N ARG A 97 13.82 5.75 9.96
CA ARG A 97 14.41 4.45 9.60
C ARG A 97 14.33 3.49 10.77
N PHE A 98 14.06 2.22 10.50
CA PHE A 98 13.86 1.18 11.52
C PHE A 98 15.07 1.03 12.44
N LYS A 99 16.29 1.07 11.88
CA LYS A 99 17.54 1.02 12.65
C LYS A 99 17.71 2.14 13.69
N ASN A 100 17.00 3.27 13.51
CA ASN A 100 17.07 4.41 14.43
C ASN A 100 16.00 4.34 15.53
N LEU A 101 15.06 3.38 15.46
CA LEU A 101 14.11 3.16 16.55
C LEU A 101 14.84 2.48 17.71
N SER A 102 14.69 3.05 18.91
CA SER A 102 15.03 2.34 20.14
C SER A 102 14.27 1.02 20.19
N ASP A 103 14.88 0.00 20.75
CA ASP A 103 14.20 -1.27 20.95
C ASP A 103 12.91 -1.04 21.75
N LEU A 104 11.82 -1.65 21.28
CA LEU A 104 10.58 -1.63 22.00
C LEU A 104 10.88 -2.22 23.39
N ARG A 105 10.66 -1.42 24.44
CA ARG A 105 10.64 -1.95 25.80
C ARG A 105 9.71 -3.16 25.75
N PRO A 106 10.13 -4.35 26.25
CA PRO A 106 9.27 -5.51 26.23
C PRO A 106 7.94 -5.08 26.85
N LEU A 107 6.85 -5.24 26.09
CA LEU A 107 5.51 -5.06 26.63
C LEU A 107 5.50 -5.88 27.91
N GLN A 108 5.40 -5.20 29.06
CA GLN A 108 5.14 -5.88 30.32
C GLN A 108 3.88 -6.68 30.05
N LYS A 109 4.04 -8.00 30.00
CA LYS A 109 2.92 -8.93 29.85
C LYS A 109 1.95 -8.56 30.96
N CYS A 110 0.74 -8.13 30.58
CA CYS A 110 -0.38 -8.04 31.50
C CYS A 110 -0.61 -9.41 32.15
#